data_AF-A0A524MBD9-F1
#
_entry.id   AF-A0A524MBD9-F1
#
_cell.length_a   1.000
_cell.length_b   1.000
_cell.length_c   1.000
_cell.angle_alpha   90.00
_cell.angle_beta   90.00
_cell.angle_gamma   90.00
#
_symmetry.space_group_name_H-M   'P 1'
#
loop_
_entity.id
_entity.type
_entity.pdbx_description
1 polymer ?
#
loop_
_entity_poly.entity_id
_entity_poly.type
_entity_poly.pdbx_seq_one_letter_code
_entity_poly.pdbx_strand_id
1 'polypeptide(L)'
;MVNEHDAQVKSPDTIDKNMKVGYKLAIEKAISRLPVKNGVINIDSIWAETSLPYDILAEVLRQDDLVLPDNVDRINMKSNVRTKEEVRIPRRRRKKKPKEKG
;
A
#
# COMPACT_ATOMS: atom_id res chain seq x y z
N MET A 1 -20.88 28.51 34.47
CA MET A 1 -19.61 28.55 33.72
C MET A 1 -19.47 27.21 33.04
N VAL A 2 -19.60 27.20 31.71
CA VAL A 2 -19.35 26.03 30.90
C VAL A 2 -17.84 25.88 30.80
N ASN A 3 -17.28 24.79 31.32
CA ASN A 3 -15.89 24.45 31.02
C ASN A 3 -15.89 23.13 30.27
N GLU A 4 -15.79 23.36 28.96
CA GLU A 4 -15.34 22.50 27.87
C GLU A 4 -14.80 21.15 28.30
N HIS A 5 -15.51 20.10 27.87
CA HIS A 5 -14.94 18.79 27.64
C HIS A 5 -13.68 18.98 26.79
N ASP A 6 -12.53 18.78 27.43
CA ASP A 6 -11.21 18.79 26.80
C ASP A 6 -11.27 17.82 25.61
N ALA A 7 -11.43 18.42 24.43
CA ALA A 7 -11.50 17.73 23.17
C ALA A 7 -10.16 17.04 22.99
N GLN A 8 -10.17 15.74 23.23
CA GLN A 8 -9.05 14.86 22.97
C GLN A 8 -8.85 14.80 21.45
N VAL A 9 -8.22 15.84 20.91
CA VAL A 9 -7.67 15.86 19.56
C VAL A 9 -6.48 14.90 19.60
N LYS A 10 -6.77 13.59 19.51
CA LYS A 10 -5.78 12.61 19.08
C LYS A 10 -5.35 13.07 17.69
N SER A 11 -4.19 13.72 17.58
CA SER A 11 -3.54 13.91 16.29
C SER A 11 -3.52 12.55 15.57
N PRO A 12 -4.03 12.47 14.32
CA PRO A 12 -4.24 11.19 13.63
C PRO A 12 -2.93 10.45 13.30
N ASP A 13 -1.78 11.06 13.55
CA ASP A 13 -0.46 10.59 13.10
C ASP A 13 0.25 9.62 14.05
N THR A 14 -0.34 9.25 15.20
CA THR A 14 0.34 8.36 16.15
C THR A 14 -0.47 7.09 16.39
N ILE A 15 -0.18 6.03 15.63
CA ILE A 15 -0.71 4.70 15.92
C ILE A 15 -0.20 4.28 17.32
N ASP A 16 -1.13 3.88 18.19
CA ASP A 16 -0.81 3.40 19.54
C ASP A 16 0.24 2.27 19.47
N LYS A 17 1.29 2.33 20.29
CA LYS A 17 2.45 1.41 20.20
C LYS A 17 2.06 -0.07 20.28
N ASN A 18 1.02 -0.39 21.06
CA ASN A 18 0.45 -1.75 21.13
C ASN A 18 -0.28 -2.17 19.85
N MET A 19 -0.94 -1.23 19.17
CA MET A 19 -1.60 -1.50 17.88
C MET A 19 -0.57 -1.78 16.78
N LYS A 20 0.58 -1.07 16.79
CA LYS A 20 1.67 -1.30 15.83
C LYS A 20 2.18 -2.74 15.86
N VAL A 21 2.36 -3.33 17.04
CA VAL A 21 2.80 -4.73 17.18
C VAL A 21 1.78 -5.70 16.55
N GLY A 22 0.48 -5.45 16.76
CA GLY A 22 -0.59 -6.24 16.15
C GLY A 22 -0.58 -6.15 14.63
N TYR A 23 -0.44 -4.94 14.08
CA TYR A 23 -0.36 -4.73 12.63
C TYR A 23 0.88 -5.36 12.00
N LYS A 24 2.04 -5.24 12.66
CA LYS A 24 3.27 -5.92 12.23
C LYS A 24 3.05 -7.42 12.11
N LEU A 25 2.55 -8.07 13.16
CA LEU A 25 2.31 -9.51 13.16
C LEU A 25 1.29 -9.93 12.08
N ALA A 26 0.26 -9.13 11.86
CA ALA A 26 -0.72 -9.37 10.80
C ALA A 26 -0.07 -9.28 9.40
N ILE A 27 0.78 -8.29 9.17
CA ILE A 27 1.50 -8.10 7.91
C ILE A 27 2.50 -9.24 7.67
N GLU A 28 3.28 -9.64 8.68
CA GLU A 28 4.23 -10.76 8.57
C GLU A 28 3.50 -12.06 8.20
N LYS A 29 2.40 -12.37 8.90
CA LYS A 29 1.57 -13.54 8.58
C LYS A 29 0.98 -13.48 7.19
N ALA A 30 0.57 -12.30 6.73
CA ALA A 30 0.07 -12.09 5.37
C ALA A 30 1.18 -12.35 4.35
N ILE A 31 2.35 -11.73 4.52
CA ILE A 31 3.51 -11.90 3.65
C ILE A 31 3.87 -13.38 3.47
N SER A 32 3.87 -14.18 4.54
CA SER A 32 4.16 -15.62 4.45
C SER A 32 3.15 -16.43 3.62
N ARG A 33 1.92 -15.91 3.42
CA ARG A 33 0.85 -16.57 2.66
C ARG A 33 0.72 -16.04 1.23
N LEU A 34 1.28 -14.87 0.96
CA LEU A 34 1.12 -14.19 -0.31
C LEU A 34 2.01 -14.79 -1.40
N PRO A 35 1.52 -14.85 -2.65
CA PRO A 35 2.33 -15.30 -3.77
C PRO A 35 3.47 -14.30 -4.04
N VAL A 36 4.69 -14.82 -4.10
CA VAL A 36 5.88 -14.00 -4.36
C VAL A 36 6.25 -14.08 -5.84
N LYS A 37 6.50 -12.92 -6.47
CA LYS A 37 6.85 -12.84 -7.89
C LYS A 37 8.26 -12.25 -8.02
N ASN A 38 9.22 -13.08 -8.41
CA ASN A 38 10.64 -12.70 -8.53
C ASN A 38 11.19 -12.05 -7.24
N GLY A 39 10.89 -12.64 -6.08
CA GLY A 39 11.28 -12.07 -4.79
C GLY A 39 10.47 -10.83 -4.37
N VAL A 40 9.45 -10.43 -5.12
CA VAL A 40 8.67 -9.21 -4.85
C VAL A 40 7.22 -9.53 -4.47
N ILE A 41 6.75 -8.89 -3.41
CA ILE A 41 5.33 -8.82 -3.04
C ILE A 41 4.81 -7.39 -3.30
N ASN A 42 3.58 -7.25 -3.80
CA ASN A 42 2.95 -5.93 -3.97
C ASN A 42 2.17 -5.52 -2.72
N ILE A 43 2.23 -4.24 -2.37
CA ILE A 43 1.46 -3.67 -1.25
C ILE A 43 -0.05 -3.93 -1.39
N ASP A 44 -0.57 -3.98 -2.62
CA ASP A 44 -1.98 -4.27 -2.89
C ASP A 44 -2.39 -5.68 -2.45
N SER A 45 -1.47 -6.65 -2.55
CA SER A 45 -1.70 -8.01 -2.08
C SER A 45 -1.78 -8.05 -0.55
N ILE A 46 -0.90 -7.29 0.12
CA ILE A 46 -0.91 -7.15 1.58
C ILE A 46 -2.19 -6.45 2.04
N TRP A 47 -2.61 -5.40 1.33
CA TRP A 47 -3.88 -4.72 1.55
C TRP A 47 -5.07 -5.68 1.40
N ALA A 48 -5.10 -6.48 0.33
CA ALA A 48 -6.17 -7.44 0.09
C ALA A 48 -6.27 -8.53 1.17
N GLU A 49 -5.13 -8.99 1.69
CA GLU A 49 -5.08 -10.02 2.74
C GLU A 49 -5.38 -9.47 4.14
N THR A 50 -4.87 -8.28 4.47
CA THR A 50 -4.95 -7.72 5.83
C THR A 50 -6.10 -6.74 6.02
N SER A 51 -6.66 -6.19 4.93
CA SER A 51 -7.64 -5.10 4.93
C SER A 51 -7.21 -3.84 5.71
N LEU A 52 -5.90 -3.68 5.94
CA LEU A 52 -5.36 -2.52 6.66
C LEU A 52 -5.25 -1.30 5.74
N PRO A 53 -5.59 -0.09 6.21
CA PRO A 53 -5.40 1.15 5.44
C PRO A 53 -3.96 1.33 4.92
N TYR A 54 -3.82 1.95 3.75
CA TYR A 54 -2.51 2.19 3.12
C TYR A 54 -1.56 3.00 4.00
N ASP A 55 -2.05 3.97 4.77
CA ASP A 55 -1.21 4.78 5.66
C ASP A 55 -0.58 3.92 6.77
N ILE A 56 -1.36 2.98 7.33
CA ILE A 56 -0.89 2.02 8.33
C ILE A 56 0.12 1.06 7.70
N LEU A 57 -0.19 0.51 6.52
CA LEU A 57 0.74 -0.36 5.79
C LEU A 57 2.05 0.38 5.50
N ALA A 58 1.99 1.63 5.03
CA ALA A 58 3.17 2.41 4.71
C ALA A 58 3.97 2.76 5.97
N GLU A 59 3.33 3.04 7.10
CA GLU A 59 4.03 3.28 8.36
C GLU A 59 4.75 2.03 8.86
N VAL A 60 4.06 0.88 8.89
CA VAL A 60 4.64 -0.38 9.39
C VAL A 60 5.72 -0.91 8.43
N LEU A 61 5.46 -0.90 7.11
CA LEU A 61 6.41 -1.39 6.10
C LEU A 61 7.66 -0.50 5.95
N ARG A 62 7.63 0.75 6.43
CA ARG A 62 8.82 1.61 6.50
C ARG A 62 9.73 1.26 7.68
N GLN A 63 9.28 0.45 8.62
CA GLN A 63 10.10 0.00 9.74
C GLN A 63 10.99 -1.16 9.27
N ASP A 64 12.30 -1.06 9.48
CA ASP A 64 13.29 -2.10 9.12
C ASP A 64 13.24 -3.34 10.03
N ASP A 65 12.16 -3.54 10.79
CA ASP A 65 12.03 -4.62 11.76
C ASP A 65 11.10 -5.76 11.31
N LEU A 66 10.55 -5.70 10.10
CA LEU A 66 9.74 -6.78 9.53
C LEU A 66 10.57 -8.00 9.18
N VAL A 67 10.12 -9.16 9.65
CA VAL A 67 10.71 -10.45 9.27
C VAL A 67 10.09 -10.89 7.95
N LEU A 68 10.87 -10.79 6.87
CA LEU A 68 10.50 -11.31 5.57
C LEU A 68 10.96 -12.78 5.43
N PRO A 69 10.14 -13.67 4.85
CA PRO A 69 10.57 -15.03 4.56
C PRO A 69 11.60 -15.05 3.43
N ASP A 70 12.44 -16.09 3.38
CA ASP A 70 13.61 -16.20 2.49
C ASP A 70 13.32 -16.02 0.99
N ASN A 71 12.08 -16.25 0.58
CA ASN A 71 11.65 -16.10 -0.80
C ASN A 71 11.23 -14.66 -1.17
N VAL A 72 11.26 -13.72 -0.22
CA VAL A 72 10.87 -12.32 -0.38
C VAL A 72 12.08 -11.40 -0.20
N ASP A 73 12.53 -10.81 -1.31
CA ASP A 73 13.60 -9.83 -1.34
C ASP A 73 13.11 -8.41 -0.99
N ARG A 74 11.89 -8.06 -1.43
CA ARG A 74 11.35 -6.69 -1.26
C ARG A 74 9.83 -6.60 -1.41
N ILE A 75 9.28 -5.52 -0.85
CA ILE A 75 7.87 -5.15 -1.01
C ILE A 75 7.76 -3.94 -1.94
N ASN A 76 6.99 -4.08 -3.01
CA ASN A 76 6.67 -2.98 -3.90
C ASN A 76 5.57 -2.11 -3.28
N MET A 77 5.95 -0.92 -2.81
CA MET A 77 5.04 0.08 -2.25
C MET A 77 4.19 0.81 -3.29
N LYS A 78 4.43 0.60 -4.60
CA LYS A 78 3.60 1.21 -5.65
C LYS A 78 2.31 0.40 -5.81
N SER A 79 1.20 0.98 -5.38
CA SER A 79 -0.13 0.45 -5.66
C SER A 79 -0.46 0.54 -7.15
N ASN A 80 -0.97 -0.56 -7.71
CA ASN A 80 -1.53 -0.63 -9.05
C ASN A 80 -3.07 -0.64 -9.04
N VAL A 81 -3.69 -0.62 -7.85
CA VAL A 81 -5.14 -0.49 -7.71
C VAL A 81 -5.51 0.92 -8.18
N ARG A 82 -5.97 1.01 -9.42
CA ARG A 82 -6.63 2.21 -9.94
C ARG A 82 -7.88 2.39 -9.10
N THR A 83 -7.86 3.34 -8.16
CA THR A 83 -9.08 3.88 -7.60
C THR A 83 -9.98 4.28 -8.78
N LYS A 84 -11.26 3.91 -8.71
CA LYS A 84 -12.23 3.97 -9.81
C LYS A 84 -12.44 5.37 -10.41
N GLU A 85 -11.75 6.38 -9.91
CA GLU A 85 -11.78 7.76 -10.34
C GLU A 85 -10.83 8.05 -11.52
N GLU A 86 -9.77 7.26 -11.71
CA GLU A 86 -8.87 7.42 -12.85
C GLU A 86 -9.38 6.63 -14.07
N VAL A 87 -10.50 7.08 -14.62
CA VAL A 87 -10.98 6.66 -15.92
C VAL A 87 -9.90 6.99 -16.96
N ARG A 88 -9.32 5.92 -17.50
CA ARG A 88 -8.39 5.92 -18.63
C ARG A 88 -8.87 6.90 -19.70
N ILE A 89 -8.13 7.99 -19.94
CA ILE A 89 -8.09 8.58 -21.28
C ILE A 89 -7.16 7.67 -22.08
N PRO A 90 -7.65 6.81 -23.01
CA PRO A 90 -6.75 6.08 -23.87
C PRO A 90 -6.04 7.11 -24.74
N ARG A 91 -4.72 7.27 -24.54
CA ARG A 91 -3.85 7.99 -25.47
C ARG A 91 -3.93 7.27 -26.81
N ARG A 92 -4.87 7.71 -27.66
CA ARG A 92 -4.99 7.33 -29.07
C ARG A 92 -3.60 7.47 -29.69
N ARG A 93 -2.92 6.35 -29.90
CA ARG A 93 -1.78 6.26 -30.81
C ARG A 93 -2.29 6.75 -32.17
N ARG A 94 -2.04 8.01 -32.50
CA ARG A 94 -2.18 8.53 -33.86
C ARG A 94 -1.22 7.72 -34.73
N LYS A 95 -1.73 6.67 -35.39
CA LYS A 95 -1.06 6.07 -36.54
C LYS A 95 -0.85 7.20 -37.56
N LYS A 96 0.37 7.72 -37.67
CA LYS A 96 0.74 8.58 -38.79
C LYS A 96 0.62 7.72 -40.05
N LYS A 97 -0.26 8.10 -40.98
CA LYS A 97 -0.31 7.52 -42.32
C LYS A 97 1.08 7.63 -42.97
N PRO A 98 1.56 6.62 -43.69
CA PRO A 98 2.77 6.78 -44.50
C PRO A 98 2.47 7.79 -45.61
N LYS A 99 3.41 8.71 -45.86
CA LYS A 99 3.37 9.55 -47.06
C LYS A 99 3.79 8.65 -48.22
N GLU A 100 2.85 8.34 -49.11
CA GLU A 100 3.20 7.88 -50.46
C GLU A 100 3.93 9.01 -51.18
N LYS A 101 5.07 8.66 -51.77
CA LYS A 101 5.78 9.48 -52.72
C LYS A 101 5.02 9.41 -54.05
N GLY A 102 4.69 10.56 -54.60
CA GLY A 102 4.26 10.77 -55.99
C GLY A 102 4.87 12.08 -56.44
#